data_AF-A0A5E8HBI5-F1
#
_entry.id   AF-A0A5E8HBI5-F1
#
_cell.length_a   1.000
_cell.length_b   1.000
_cell.length_c   1.000
_cell.angle_alpha   90.00
_cell.angle_beta   90.00
_cell.angle_gamma   90.00
#
_symmetry.space_group_name_H-M   'P 1'
#
loop_
_entity.id
_entity.type
_entity.pdbx_description
1 polymer ?
#
loop_
_entity_poly.entity_id
_entity_poly.type
_entity_poly.pdbx_seq_one_letter_code
_entity_poly.pdbx_strand_id
1 'polypeptide(L)'
;MKDDFKSLSPEDLKKEILSSSEEVRKARFQFGVTRSLENPKVIRNHKKRIAQALTVLREKELSAKGKLKQIAPKAGSAPKAAKTSKGKKK
;
A
#
# COMPACT_ATOMS: atom_id res chain seq x y z
N MET A 1 0.43 -5.84 -9.15
CA MET A 1 1.61 -6.41 -8.50
C MET A 1 1.47 -6.24 -6.99
N LYS A 2 1.98 -7.16 -6.18
CA LYS A 2 2.09 -6.95 -4.74
C LYS A 2 3.41 -6.24 -4.52
N ASP A 3 3.36 -4.93 -4.30
CA ASP A 3 4.55 -4.16 -3.95
C ASP A 3 4.87 -4.46 -2.48
N ASP A 4 6.02 -5.08 -2.22
CA ASP A 4 6.44 -5.49 -0.87
C ASP A 4 7.08 -4.31 -0.13
N PHE A 5 6.26 -3.33 0.28
CA PHE A 5 6.71 -2.13 1.00
C PHE A 5 7.48 -2.41 2.31
N LYS A 6 7.35 -3.62 2.87
CA LYS A 6 8.00 -3.99 4.14
C LYS A 6 9.53 -4.09 4.03
N SER A 7 10.06 -4.50 2.87
CA SER A 7 11.50 -4.67 2.64
C SER A 7 12.23 -3.35 2.34
N LEU A 8 11.50 -2.30 1.93
CA LEU A 8 12.08 -1.00 1.59
C LEU A 8 12.68 -0.28 2.80
N SER A 9 13.77 0.45 2.60
CA SER A 9 14.34 1.32 3.63
C SER A 9 13.39 2.48 3.98
N PRO A 10 13.50 3.11 5.16
CA PRO A 10 12.66 4.27 5.50
C PRO A 10 12.86 5.45 4.54
N GLU A 11 14.04 5.58 3.93
CA GLU A 11 14.32 6.62 2.93
C GLU A 11 13.61 6.31 1.61
N ASP A 12 13.65 5.06 1.16
CA ASP A 12 12.98 4.65 -0.08
C ASP A 12 11.47 4.73 0.05
N LEU A 13 10.92 4.43 1.24
CA LEU A 13 9.50 4.67 1.53
C LEU A 13 9.12 6.14 1.39
N LYS A 14 9.97 7.07 1.84
CA LYS A 14 9.74 8.51 1.66
C LYS A 14 9.80 8.92 0.19
N LYS A 15 10.77 8.40 -0.57
CA LYS A 15 10.88 8.65 -2.02
C LYS A 15 9.63 8.17 -2.76
N GLU A 16 9.15 6.97 -2.45
CA GLU A 16 7.94 6.39 -3.05
C GLU A 16 6.69 7.22 -2.72
N ILE A 17 6.57 7.75 -1.49
CA ILE A 17 5.49 8.67 -1.10
C ILE A 17 5.53 9.94 -1.95
N LEU A 18 6.72 10.54 -2.13
CA LEU A 18 6.89 11.76 -2.91
C LEU A 18 6.55 11.52 -4.39
N SER A 19 7.13 10.49 -5.00
CA SER A 19 6.87 10.11 -6.39
C SER A 19 5.37 9.84 -6.64
N SER A 20 4.74 9.01 -5.81
CA SER A 20 3.30 8.73 -5.95
C SER A 20 2.43 9.98 -5.71
N SER A 21 2.85 10.90 -4.85
CA SER A 21 2.13 12.16 -4.61
C SER A 21 2.18 13.09 -5.82
N GLU A 22 3.34 13.19 -6.47
CA GLU A 22 3.51 13.93 -7.71
C GLU A 22 2.63 13.36 -8.83
N GLU A 23 2.59 12.04 -8.98
CA GLU A 23 1.73 11.39 -9.98
C GLU A 23 0.24 11.65 -9.73
N VAL A 24 -0.21 11.59 -8.46
CA VAL A 24 -1.58 11.98 -8.10
C VAL A 24 -1.86 13.44 -8.44
N ARG A 25 -0.91 14.35 -8.19
CA ARG A 25 -1.07 15.77 -8.52
C ARG A 25 -1.17 15.98 -10.03
N LYS A 26 -0.29 15.36 -10.81
CA LYS A 26 -0.28 15.42 -12.28
C LYS A 26 -1.60 14.88 -12.85
N ALA A 27 -2.05 13.71 -12.40
CA ALA A 27 -3.30 13.11 -12.85
C ALA A 27 -4.53 13.97 -12.49
N ARG A 28 -4.56 14.57 -11.29
CA ARG A 28 -5.64 15.50 -10.89
C ARG A 28 -5.63 16.78 -11.72
N PHE A 29 -4.45 17.31 -12.02
CA PHE A 29 -4.32 18.48 -12.87
C PHE A 29 -4.83 18.19 -14.29
N GLN A 30 -4.39 17.08 -14.88
CA GLN A 30 -4.88 16.63 -16.18
C GLN A 30 -6.41 16.53 -16.19
N PHE A 31 -7.00 15.86 -15.19
CA PHE A 31 -8.46 15.80 -15.04
C PHE A 31 -9.13 17.17 -14.98
N GLY A 32 -8.52 18.12 -14.26
CA GLY A 32 -9.05 19.48 -14.14
C GLY A 32 -9.06 20.22 -15.48
N VAL A 33 -7.98 20.08 -16.26
CA VAL A 33 -7.81 20.74 -17.56
C VAL A 33 -8.65 20.09 -18.65
N THR A 34 -8.59 18.77 -18.78
CA THR A 34 -9.21 18.05 -19.91
C THR A 34 -10.61 17.55 -19.59
N ARG A 35 -11.04 17.59 -18.31
CA ARG A 35 -12.27 16.96 -17.80
C ARG A 35 -12.38 15.46 -18.11
N SER A 36 -11.25 14.84 -18.47
CA SER A 36 -11.15 13.45 -18.86
C SER A 36 -9.90 12.84 -18.22
N LEU A 37 -9.97 11.56 -17.89
CA LEU A 37 -8.80 10.82 -17.46
C LEU A 37 -8.75 9.53 -18.25
N GLU A 38 -7.60 9.25 -18.87
CA GLU A 38 -7.42 8.04 -19.66
C GLU A 38 -7.58 6.78 -18.81
N ASN A 39 -7.08 6.82 -17.55
CA ASN A 39 -7.25 5.72 -16.62
C ASN A 39 -7.52 6.20 -15.18
N PRO A 40 -8.78 6.27 -14.72
CA PRO A 40 -9.12 6.73 -13.37
C PRO A 40 -8.53 5.88 -12.25
N LYS A 41 -8.10 4.64 -12.55
CA LYS A 41 -7.47 3.76 -11.55
C LYS A 41 -6.09 4.25 -11.14
N VAL A 42 -5.42 5.08 -11.94
CA VAL A 42 -4.10 5.64 -11.64
C VAL A 42 -4.15 6.38 -10.30
N ILE A 43 -5.04 7.36 -10.16
CA ILE A 43 -5.20 8.13 -8.92
C ILE A 43 -5.47 7.20 -7.72
N ARG A 44 -6.36 6.22 -7.90
CA ARG A 44 -6.70 5.26 -6.83
C ARG A 44 -5.50 4.43 -6.41
N ASN A 45 -4.73 3.94 -7.38
CA ASN A 45 -3.58 3.07 -7.14
C ASN A 45 -2.45 3.82 -6.42
N HIS A 46 -2.09 5.03 -6.88
CA HIS A 46 -1.06 5.83 -6.20
C HIS A 46 -1.48 6.25 -4.79
N LYS A 47 -2.75 6.62 -4.58
CA LYS A 47 -3.26 6.87 -3.20
C LYS A 47 -3.10 5.64 -2.31
N LYS A 48 -3.34 4.44 -2.84
CA LYS A 48 -3.16 3.19 -2.11
C LYS A 48 -1.68 2.91 -1.80
N ARG A 49 -0.77 3.15 -2.76
CA ARG A 49 0.69 3.05 -2.54
C ARG A 49 1.15 3.98 -1.43
N ILE A 50 0.72 5.26 -1.47
CA ILE A 50 1.04 6.25 -0.43
C ILE A 50 0.57 5.76 0.95
N ALA A 51 -0.67 5.27 1.06
CA ALA A 51 -1.21 4.77 2.32
C ALA A 51 -0.41 3.57 2.85
N GLN A 52 -0.03 2.63 1.99
CA GLN A 52 0.79 1.47 2.35
C GLN A 52 2.19 1.89 2.83
N ALA A 53 2.87 2.77 2.09
CA ALA A 53 4.19 3.27 2.45
C ALA A 53 4.18 4.01 3.80
N LEU A 54 3.20 4.88 4.03
CA LEU A 54 3.02 5.58 5.31
C LEU A 54 2.74 4.62 6.47
N THR A 55 1.95 3.57 6.22
CA THR A 55 1.64 2.56 7.23
C THR A 55 2.91 1.82 7.65
N VAL A 56 3.70 1.34 6.69
CA VAL A 56 4.97 0.64 6.99
C VAL A 56 5.96 1.56 7.69
N LEU A 57 6.08 2.81 7.25
CA LEU A 57 6.96 3.79 7.89
C LEU A 57 6.54 4.00 9.36
N ARG A 58 5.24 4.13 9.62
CA ARG A 58 4.72 4.26 10.98
C ARG A 58 4.92 3.00 11.82
N GLU A 59 4.74 1.81 11.25
CA GLU A 59 5.05 0.54 11.92
C GLU A 59 6.52 0.49 12.35
N LYS A 60 7.45 0.86 11.47
CA LYS A 60 8.88 0.94 11.78
C LYS A 60 9.17 1.93 12.91
N GLU A 61 8.56 3.12 12.87
CA GLU A 61 8.68 4.11 13.95
C GLU A 61 8.15 3.60 15.30
N LEU A 62 6.99 2.93 15.30
CA LEU A 62 6.37 2.41 16.52
C LEU A 62 7.16 1.23 17.10
N SER A 63 7.75 0.40 16.23
CA SER A 63 8.63 -0.70 16.62
C SER A 63 9.89 -0.16 17.28
N ALA A 64 10.53 0.87 16.70
CA ALA A 64 11.70 1.52 17.28
C ALA A 64 11.41 2.15 18.66
N LYS A 65 10.18 2.62 18.88
CA LYS A 65 9.72 3.20 20.16
C LYS A 65 9.22 2.17 21.17
N GLY A 66 9.17 0.88 20.82
CA GLY A 66 8.62 -0.18 21.68
C GLY A 66 7.11 -0.08 21.94
N LYS A 67 6.36 0.71 21.16
CA LYS A 67 4.93 1.01 21.39
C LYS A 67 3.97 0.17 20.55
N LEU A 68 4.48 -0.78 19.77
CA LEU A 68 3.66 -1.57 18.85
C LEU A 68 2.87 -2.63 19.65
N LYS A 69 1.60 -2.33 19.94
CA LYS A 69 0.69 -3.29 20.57
C LYS A 69 0.19 -4.26 19.52
N GLN A 70 0.57 -5.54 19.62
CA GLN A 70 -0.04 -6.61 18.85
C GLN A 70 -1.46 -6.84 19.41
N ILE A 71 -2.45 -6.28 18.74
CA ILE A 71 -3.86 -6.54 19.07
C ILE A 71 -4.18 -7.93 18.52
N ALA A 72 -4.59 -8.86 19.39
CA ALA A 72 -5.04 -10.17 18.97
C ALA A 72 -6.19 -10.01 17.95
N PRO A 73 -6.21 -10.79 16.86
CA PRO A 73 -7.30 -10.72 15.90
C PRO A 73 -8.62 -10.96 16.62
N LYS A 74 -9.63 -10.10 16.39
CA LYS A 74 -10.96 -10.29 16.95
C LYS A 74 -11.45 -11.69 16.57
N ALA A 75 -11.89 -12.46 17.57
CA ALA A 75 -12.45 -13.79 17.43
C ALA A 75 -13.57 -13.74 16.37
N GLY A 76 -13.29 -14.22 15.15
CA GLY A 76 -14.22 -14.15 14.02
C GLY A 76 -13.55 -14.00 12.65
N SER A 77 -12.34 -13.43 12.57
CA SER A 77 -11.54 -13.43 11.34
C SER A 77 -10.34 -14.37 11.48
N ALA A 78 -10.58 -15.68 11.40
CA ALA A 78 -9.48 -16.61 11.18
C ALA A 78 -8.72 -16.18 9.91
N PRO A 79 -7.38 -16.24 9.87
CA PRO A 79 -6.67 -16.10 8.62
C PRO A 79 -7.21 -17.19 7.70
N LYS A 80 -7.80 -16.82 6.55
CA LYS A 80 -8.09 -17.79 5.50
C LYS A 80 -6.73 -18.40 5.14
N ALA A 81 -6.47 -19.60 5.67
CA ALA A 81 -5.31 -20.39 5.30
C ALA A 81 -5.24 -20.37 3.78
N ALA A 82 -4.10 -19.95 3.25
CA ALA A 82 -3.83 -19.96 1.83
C ALA A 82 -4.26 -21.34 1.30
N LYS A 83 -5.29 -21.38 0.45
CA LYS A 83 -5.68 -22.60 -0.25
C LYS A 83 -4.46 -23.00 -1.06
N THR A 84 -3.67 -23.92 -0.53
CA THR A 84 -2.64 -24.62 -1.29
C THR A 84 -3.41 -25.36 -2.38
N SER A 85 -3.26 -24.92 -3.62
CA SER A 85 -3.72 -25.65 -4.79
C SER A 85 -2.90 -26.95 -4.89
N LYS A 86 -3.22 -27.95 -4.08
CA LYS A 86 -2.75 -29.32 -4.29
C LYS A 86 -3.38 -29.82 -5.59
N GLY A 87 -2.52 -30.20 -6.52
CA GLY A 87 -2.85 -30.54 -7.89
C GLY A 87 -3.95 -31.58 -8.03
N LYS A 88 -4.79 -31.37 -9.05
CA LYS A 88 -5.73 -32.38 -9.54
C LYS A 88 -4.94 -33.38 -10.38
N LYS A 89 -4.54 -34.50 -9.78
CA LYS A 89 -4.26 -35.75 -10.51
C LYS A 89 -5.58 -36.47 -10.73
N LYS A 90 -6.07 -36.50 -11.97
CA LYS A 90 -6.45 -37.70 -12.74
C LYS A 90 -7.00 -37.24 -14.08
#